data_AF-A0A2W6SCS1-F1
#
_entry.id   AF-A0A2W6SCS1-F1
#
_cell.length_a   1.000
_cell.length_b   1.000
_cell.length_c   1.000
_cell.angle_alpha   90.00
_cell.angle_beta   90.00
_cell.angle_gamma   90.00
#
_symmetry.space_group_name_H-M   'P 1'
#
loop_
_entity.id
_entity.type
_entity.pdbx_description
1 polymer ?
#
loop_
_entity_poly.entity_id
_entity_poly.type
_entity_poly.pdbx_seq_one_letter_code
_entity_poly.pdbx_strand_id
1 'polypeptide(L)'
;MIRGLMLVVAGLSLQIEVPAPATDPAPVDQQKPASPPPGSAPADGKHELFQQKCSTCHGLDVAETQSHTADEWREIVARMRGNGLTVSDDEAGEIVSFLADKHGAS
;
A
#
# COMPACT_ATOMS: atom_id res chain seq x y z
N MET A 1 -37.09 48.74 -53.29
CA MET A 1 -38.04 47.72 -52.82
C MET A 1 -37.27 46.60 -52.10
N ILE A 2 -37.65 46.33 -50.84
CA ILE A 2 -37.76 45.00 -50.23
C ILE A 2 -36.44 44.23 -49.85
N ARG A 3 -36.16 44.29 -48.55
CA ARG A 3 -35.80 43.19 -47.61
C ARG A 3 -34.52 42.38 -47.87
N GLY A 4 -33.47 42.72 -47.12
CA GLY A 4 -32.41 41.79 -46.70
C GLY A 4 -32.41 41.66 -45.18
N LEU A 5 -32.95 40.55 -44.67
CA LEU A 5 -32.99 40.18 -43.26
C LEU A 5 -31.57 39.78 -42.81
N MET A 6 -30.87 40.66 -42.10
CA MET A 6 -29.59 40.33 -41.44
C MET A 6 -29.88 39.94 -40.00
N LEU A 7 -29.81 38.64 -39.72
CA LEU A 7 -29.83 38.05 -38.38
C LEU A 7 -28.66 38.61 -37.56
N VAL A 8 -28.97 39.33 -36.48
CA VAL A 8 -27.98 39.80 -35.50
C VAL A 8 -27.66 38.63 -34.58
N VAL A 9 -26.49 38.02 -34.79
CA VAL A 9 -25.90 37.07 -33.83
C VAL A 9 -25.40 37.85 -32.62
N ALA A 10 -26.14 37.75 -31.51
CA ALA A 10 -25.74 38.29 -30.21
C ALA A 10 -24.54 37.49 -29.66
N GLY A 11 -23.32 37.95 -29.97
CA GLY A 11 -22.09 37.49 -29.32
C GLY A 11 -21.93 38.16 -27.96
N LEU A 12 -22.41 37.52 -26.90
CA LEU A 12 -22.20 37.96 -25.52
C LEU A 12 -20.75 37.64 -25.11
N SER A 13 -19.87 38.65 -25.18
CA SER A 13 -18.53 38.60 -24.59
C SER A 13 -18.63 38.65 -23.07
N LEU A 14 -18.55 37.49 -22.42
CA LEU A 14 -18.42 37.40 -20.98
C LEU A 14 -16.95 37.09 -20.64
N GLN A 15 -16.20 38.15 -20.34
CA GLN A 15 -14.90 38.06 -19.67
C GLN A 15 -15.16 37.59 -18.24
N ILE A 16 -14.99 36.29 -17.98
CA ILE A 16 -14.82 35.75 -16.63
C ILE A 16 -13.35 35.35 -16.50
N GLU A 17 -12.59 36.24 -15.88
CA GLU A 17 -11.33 35.90 -15.23
C GLU A 17 -11.65 34.94 -14.08
N VAL A 18 -11.21 33.69 -14.21
CA VAL A 18 -11.25 32.71 -13.11
C VAL A 18 -9.94 32.85 -12.34
N PRO A 19 -9.95 33.37 -11.10
CA PRO A 19 -8.77 33.31 -10.25
C PRO A 19 -8.54 31.86 -9.82
N ALA A 20 -7.29 31.40 -9.85
CA ALA A 20 -6.92 30.16 -9.18
C ALA A 20 -6.88 30.38 -7.66
N PRO A 21 -7.45 29.48 -6.86
CA PRO A 21 -6.97 29.29 -5.50
C PRO A 21 -6.27 27.93 -5.35
N ALA A 22 -5.02 28.06 -4.90
CA ALA A 22 -4.28 27.20 -3.98
C ALA A 22 -4.75 25.74 -3.82
N THR A 23 -3.82 24.84 -4.13
CA THR A 23 -3.75 23.50 -3.55
C THR A 23 -3.68 23.60 -2.02
N ASP A 24 -4.81 23.40 -1.35
CA ASP A 24 -4.80 22.87 0.01
C ASP A 24 -4.65 21.34 -0.11
N PRO A 25 -3.51 20.73 0.26
CA PRO A 25 -3.57 19.33 0.59
C PRO A 25 -4.48 19.21 1.82
N ALA A 26 -5.54 18.42 1.70
CA ALA A 26 -6.32 17.98 2.85
C ALA A 26 -5.36 17.59 3.99
N PRO A 27 -5.74 17.79 5.27
CA PRO A 27 -4.99 17.18 6.35
C PRO A 27 -5.00 15.68 6.07
N VAL A 28 -3.85 15.16 5.63
CA VAL A 28 -3.56 13.73 5.72
C VAL A 28 -3.52 13.47 7.21
N ASP A 29 -4.69 13.17 7.75
CA ASP A 29 -4.83 12.54 9.04
C ASP A 29 -3.91 11.32 8.97
N GLN A 30 -2.77 11.45 9.64
CA GLN A 30 -1.78 10.41 9.74
C GLN A 30 -2.37 9.35 10.66
N GLN A 31 -3.34 8.60 10.14
CA GLN A 31 -3.64 7.29 10.66
C GLN A 31 -2.45 6.42 10.27
N LYS A 32 -1.39 6.50 11.08
CA LYS A 32 -0.43 5.41 11.26
C LYS A 32 -1.30 4.16 11.42
N PRO A 33 -1.20 3.15 10.54
CA PRO A 33 -1.87 1.90 10.79
C PRO A 33 -1.43 1.43 12.18
N ALA A 34 -2.36 1.44 13.12
CA ALA A 34 -2.15 0.81 14.40
C ALA A 34 -1.93 -0.66 14.10
N SER A 35 -0.77 -1.20 14.49
CA SER A 35 -0.53 -2.62 14.42
C SER A 35 -1.70 -3.35 15.09
N PRO A 36 -2.26 -4.40 14.47
CA PRO A 36 -3.31 -5.19 15.09
C PRO A 36 -2.86 -5.67 16.48
N PRO A 37 -3.77 -5.82 17.44
CA PRO A 37 -3.45 -6.39 18.74
C PRO A 37 -2.83 -7.79 18.56
N PRO A 38 -1.84 -8.18 19.40
CA PRO A 38 -1.18 -9.47 19.29
C PRO A 38 -2.21 -10.60 19.44
N GLY A 39 -2.24 -11.52 18.48
CA GLY A 39 -3.00 -12.78 18.55
C GLY A 39 -4.33 -12.83 17.82
N SER A 40 -4.64 -11.91 16.90
CA SER A 40 -5.91 -11.92 16.14
C SER A 40 -5.69 -11.96 14.64
N ALA A 41 -5.23 -13.09 14.12
CA ALA A 41 -5.13 -13.34 12.70
C ALA A 41 -5.60 -14.76 12.36
N PRO A 42 -6.76 -14.95 11.67
CA PRO A 42 -6.96 -16.14 10.83
C PRO A 42 -5.84 -16.24 9.77
N ALA A 43 -5.77 -17.31 8.96
CA ALA A 43 -4.70 -17.46 7.96
C ALA A 43 -4.49 -16.21 7.08
N ASP A 44 -5.58 -15.47 6.82
CA ASP A 44 -5.57 -14.16 6.17
C ASP A 44 -4.73 -13.13 6.94
N GLY A 45 -4.85 -13.05 8.26
CA GLY A 45 -4.07 -12.11 9.06
C GLY A 45 -2.56 -12.39 9.08
N LYS A 46 -2.12 -13.66 8.92
CA LYS A 46 -0.68 -13.96 8.77
C LYS A 46 -0.14 -13.48 7.42
N HIS A 47 -0.95 -13.60 6.36
CA HIS A 47 -0.62 -13.07 5.05
C HIS A 47 -0.55 -11.55 5.06
N GLU A 48 -1.52 -10.87 5.67
CA GLU A 48 -1.53 -9.42 5.84
C GLU A 48 -0.32 -8.96 6.66
N LEU A 49 0.02 -9.66 7.74
CA LEU A 49 1.21 -9.37 8.54
C LEU A 49 2.50 -9.50 7.73
N PHE A 50 2.64 -10.57 6.95
CA PHE A 50 3.76 -10.76 6.02
C PHE A 50 3.84 -9.60 5.03
N GLN A 51 2.75 -9.27 4.34
CA GLN A 51 2.71 -8.18 3.38
C GLN A 51 3.08 -6.84 4.02
N GLN A 52 2.50 -6.53 5.17
CA GLN A 52 2.74 -5.26 5.87
C GLN A 52 4.19 -5.10 6.34
N LYS A 53 4.82 -6.19 6.81
CA LYS A 53 6.17 -6.13 7.41
C LYS A 53 7.26 -6.29 6.36
N CYS A 54 7.12 -7.26 5.46
CA CYS A 54 8.19 -7.66 4.54
C CYS A 54 8.30 -6.76 3.29
N SER A 55 7.25 -6.02 2.93
CA SER A 55 7.29 -5.08 1.79
C SER A 55 7.94 -3.72 2.11
N THR A 56 8.35 -3.52 3.37
CA THR A 56 8.86 -2.22 3.85
C THR A 56 10.25 -1.86 3.30
N CYS A 57 11.03 -2.84 2.83
CA CYS A 57 12.39 -2.63 2.35
C CYS A 57 12.61 -3.05 0.89
N HIS A 58 11.88 -4.04 0.40
CA HIS A 58 11.96 -4.54 -0.97
C HIS A 58 10.66 -5.26 -1.37
N GLY A 59 10.53 -5.65 -2.64
CA GLY A 59 9.39 -6.45 -3.12
C GLY A 59 9.29 -7.81 -2.43
N LEU A 60 8.09 -8.38 -2.40
CA LEU A 60 7.84 -9.70 -1.80
C LEU A 60 8.21 -10.85 -2.75
N ASP A 61 8.43 -10.55 -4.03
CA ASP A 61 8.77 -11.51 -5.09
C ASP A 61 9.97 -12.38 -4.72
N VAL A 62 10.99 -11.78 -4.07
CA VAL A 62 12.16 -12.52 -3.61
C VAL A 62 11.78 -13.58 -2.57
N ALA A 63 10.86 -13.33 -1.65
CA ALA A 63 10.44 -14.34 -0.69
C ALA A 63 9.48 -15.35 -1.33
N GLU A 64 8.53 -14.89 -2.16
CA GLU A 64 7.47 -15.72 -2.74
C GLU A 64 7.98 -16.72 -3.79
N THR A 65 9.10 -16.42 -4.44
CA THR A 65 9.74 -17.29 -5.44
C THR A 65 10.74 -18.29 -4.85
N GLN A 66 11.03 -18.19 -3.55
CA GLN A 66 11.91 -19.12 -2.85
C GLN A 66 11.11 -20.22 -2.16
N SER A 67 11.76 -21.35 -1.88
CA SER A 67 11.21 -22.39 -1.02
C SER A 67 12.25 -22.81 -0.01
N HIS A 68 11.90 -22.71 1.27
CA HIS A 68 12.77 -22.99 2.40
C HIS A 68 12.02 -23.79 3.45
N THR A 69 12.74 -24.57 4.26
CA THR A 69 12.17 -25.19 5.45
C THR A 69 11.76 -24.13 6.48
N ALA A 70 10.95 -24.51 7.46
CA ALA A 70 10.56 -23.58 8.53
C ALA A 70 11.77 -23.04 9.31
N ASP A 71 12.81 -23.84 9.52
CA ASP A 71 14.04 -23.40 10.20
C ASP A 71 14.83 -22.39 9.35
N GLU A 72 15.00 -22.65 8.06
CA GLU A 72 15.64 -21.71 7.13
C GLU A 72 14.85 -20.39 7.01
N TRP A 73 13.52 -20.45 7.01
CA TRP A 73 12.70 -19.23 7.06
C TRP A 73 12.89 -18.43 8.36
N ARG A 74 13.07 -19.08 9.51
CA ARG A 74 13.41 -18.38 10.78
C ARG A 74 14.73 -17.64 10.65
N GLU A 75 15.74 -18.27 10.05
CA GLU A 75 17.05 -17.66 9.84
C GLU A 75 16.95 -16.45 8.90
N ILE A 76 16.17 -16.55 7.82
CA ILE A 76 15.94 -15.45 6.88
C ILE A 76 15.24 -14.29 7.57
N VAL A 77 14.18 -14.53 8.35
CA VAL A 77 13.46 -13.48 9.09
C VAL A 77 14.39 -12.84 10.12
N ALA A 78 15.21 -13.62 10.83
CA ALA A 78 16.21 -13.10 11.76
C ALA A 78 17.25 -12.22 11.04
N ARG A 79 17.72 -12.62 9.85
CA ARG A 79 18.59 -11.80 9.00
C ARG A 79 17.92 -10.49 8.61
N MET A 80 16.64 -10.51 8.23
CA MET A 80 15.91 -9.28 7.91
C MET A 80 15.76 -8.36 9.12
N ARG A 81 15.55 -8.90 10.33
CA ARG A 81 15.59 -8.11 11.57
C ARG A 81 16.94 -7.43 11.77
N GLY A 82 18.03 -8.16 11.53
CA GLY A 82 19.39 -7.59 11.52
C GLY A 82 19.58 -6.46 10.51
N ASN A 83 18.82 -6.48 9.40
CA ASN A 83 18.83 -5.45 8.37
C ASN A 83 17.85 -4.29 8.64
N GLY A 84 17.15 -4.27 9.78
CA GLY A 84 16.25 -3.19 10.18
C GLY A 84 14.76 -3.52 10.15
N LEU A 85 14.36 -4.77 9.81
CA LEU A 85 12.97 -5.20 9.93
C LEU A 85 12.53 -5.17 11.40
N THR A 86 11.48 -4.40 11.69
CA THR A 86 10.93 -4.28 13.05
C THR A 86 9.69 -5.16 13.20
N VAL A 87 9.88 -6.34 13.80
CA VAL A 87 8.83 -7.29 14.17
C VAL A 87 9.06 -7.81 15.59
N SER A 88 7.98 -8.09 16.33
CA SER A 88 8.05 -8.83 17.59
C SER A 88 8.38 -10.31 17.35
N ASP A 89 8.69 -11.05 18.41
CA ASP A 89 8.96 -12.50 18.29
C ASP A 89 7.70 -13.28 17.91
N ASP A 90 6.53 -12.87 18.41
CA ASP A 90 5.23 -13.44 18.02
C ASP A 90 4.93 -13.19 16.54
N GLU A 91 5.10 -11.93 16.08
CA GLU A 91 4.93 -11.57 14.67
C GLU A 91 5.90 -12.34 13.77
N ALA A 92 7.16 -12.51 14.19
CA ALA A 92 8.15 -13.28 13.46
C ALA A 92 7.74 -14.77 13.35
N GLY A 93 7.20 -15.35 14.43
CA GLY A 93 6.67 -16.71 14.42
C GLY A 93 5.49 -16.88 13.46
N GLU A 94 4.57 -15.92 13.43
CA GLU A 94 3.42 -15.91 12.50
C GLU A 94 3.87 -15.81 11.04
N ILE A 95 4.83 -14.94 10.74
CA ILE A 95 5.40 -14.78 9.40
C ILE A 95 6.12 -16.06 8.96
N VAL A 96 6.94 -16.66 9.81
CA VAL A 96 7.63 -17.94 9.51
C VAL A 96 6.62 -19.05 9.25
N SER A 97 5.56 -19.15 10.07
CA SER A 97 4.50 -20.13 9.86
C SER A 97 3.85 -19.94 8.50
N PHE A 98 3.50 -18.71 8.12
CA PHE A 98 2.92 -18.43 6.81
C PHE A 98 3.88 -18.80 5.66
N LEU A 99 5.15 -18.41 5.75
CA LEU A 99 6.16 -18.71 4.74
C LEU A 99 6.41 -20.21 4.59
N ALA A 100 6.46 -20.96 5.69
CA ALA A 100 6.59 -22.41 5.64
C ALA A 100 5.34 -23.09 5.05
N ASP A 101 4.14 -22.61 5.37
CA ASP A 101 2.88 -23.19 4.87
C ASP A 101 2.70 -22.94 3.36
N LYS A 102 3.17 -21.79 2.84
CA LYS A 102 2.96 -21.35 1.45
C LYS A 102 4.17 -21.57 0.55
N HIS A 103 5.37 -21.53 1.11
CA HIS A 103 6.67 -21.54 0.43
C HIS A 103 7.65 -22.52 1.13
N GLY A 104 7.11 -23.61 1.69
CA GLY A 104 7.89 -24.66 2.34
C GLY A 104 8.66 -25.53 1.35
N ALA A 105 9.94 -25.80 1.63
CA ALA A 105 10.65 -26.91 1.01
C ALA A 105 10.17 -28.24 1.62
N SER A 106 10.14 -29.31 0.79
CA SER A 106 9.74 -30.66 1.19
C SER A 106 10.83 -31.39 1.99
#